data_AF-A0A3B4GZH9-F1
#
_entry.id   AF-A0A3B4GZH9-F1
#
_cell.length_a   1.000
_cell.length_b   1.000
_cell.length_c   1.000
_cell.angle_alpha   90.00
_cell.angle_beta   90.00
_cell.angle_gamma   90.00
#
_symmetry.space_group_name_H-M   'P 1'
#
loop_
_entity.id
_entity.type
_entity.pdbx_description
1 polymer ?
#
loop_
_entity_poly.entity_id
_entity_poly.type
_entity_poly.pdbx_seq_one_letter_code
_entity_poly.pdbx_strand_id
1 'polypeptide(L)'
;MNPVFRKVQASVAQQALLLNKALTPCRAAPSIQHPVWCTHSVNERQYKGMPTHGIGRWKYLLPKQAPRKKKDKHRMKRIMSATDTAYGTLNVNVSGYDMTVVEHYSKYIHNFCNRLGIKVADSYALPRKSTEVMVMQEQGTKTYVDAVLKTHHRVVQLSTLNAALCPVFMDVLLKNQPEGVQLSVTEHTEADFQARFKARPELEGLIAQMNQ
;
A
#
# COMPACT_ATOMS: atom_id res chain seq x y z
N MET A 1 -26.44 -43.82 -59.39
CA MET A 1 -25.23 -43.05 -59.76
C MET A 1 -24.98 -42.04 -58.63
N ASN A 2 -23.83 -42.00 -57.95
CA ASN A 2 -22.54 -42.03 -58.59
C ASN A 2 -21.40 -42.57 -57.72
N PRO A 3 -20.58 -43.48 -58.28
CA PRO A 3 -19.32 -43.96 -57.72
C PRO A 3 -18.22 -42.93 -57.96
N VAL A 4 -18.31 -41.77 -57.29
CA VAL A 4 -17.37 -40.65 -57.52
C VAL A 4 -16.55 -40.29 -56.27
N PHE A 5 -16.94 -40.76 -55.08
CA PHE A 5 -16.23 -40.40 -53.85
C PHE A 5 -15.03 -41.28 -53.47
N ARG A 6 -14.71 -42.34 -54.23
CA ARG A 6 -13.54 -43.22 -53.95
C ARG A 6 -12.31 -42.98 -54.83
N LYS A 7 -12.32 -42.01 -55.75
CA LYS A 7 -11.19 -41.74 -56.67
C LYS A 7 -10.35 -40.50 -56.34
N VAL A 8 -10.72 -39.69 -55.34
CA VAL A 8 -9.95 -38.47 -54.99
C VAL A 8 -8.90 -38.71 -53.91
N GLN A 9 -9.00 -39.79 -53.12
CA GLN A 9 -8.03 -40.08 -52.06
C GLN A 9 -6.71 -40.70 -52.55
N ALA A 10 -6.60 -41.14 -53.81
CA ALA A 10 -5.38 -41.78 -54.33
C ALA A 10 -4.46 -40.84 -55.13
N SER A 11 -4.93 -39.68 -55.60
CA SER A 11 -4.11 -38.76 -56.42
C SER A 11 -3.35 -37.70 -55.60
N VAL A 12 -3.77 -37.39 -54.37
CA VAL A 12 -3.09 -36.39 -53.53
C VAL A 12 -1.85 -36.98 -52.82
N ALA A 13 -1.80 -38.30 -52.60
CA ALA A 13 -0.68 -38.94 -51.93
C ALA A 13 0.58 -39.09 -52.81
N GLN A 14 0.47 -38.96 -54.14
CA GLN A 14 1.61 -39.08 -55.07
C GLN A 14 2.26 -37.75 -55.46
N GLN A 15 1.64 -36.60 -55.17
CA GLN A 15 2.26 -35.28 -55.41
C GLN A 15 3.08 -34.76 -54.23
N ALA A 16 2.95 -35.33 -53.03
CA ALA A 16 3.69 -34.90 -51.84
C ALA A 16 5.15 -35.41 -51.77
N LEU A 17 5.55 -36.36 -52.63
CA LEU A 17 6.89 -36.98 -52.61
C LEU A 17 7.86 -36.46 -53.69
N LEU A 18 7.40 -35.63 -54.63
CA LEU A 18 8.23 -35.13 -55.74
C LEU A 18 8.69 -33.67 -55.62
N LEU A 19 8.31 -32.96 -54.56
CA LEU A 19 8.71 -31.56 -54.30
C LEU A 19 9.68 -31.40 -53.12
N ASN A 20 10.38 -32.47 -52.72
CA ASN A 20 11.44 -32.44 -51.71
C ASN A 20 12.86 -32.56 -52.31
N LYS A 21 13.07 -32.11 -53.56
CA LYS A 21 14.39 -32.14 -54.22
C LYS A 21 14.92 -30.81 -54.73
N ALA A 22 14.26 -29.69 -54.41
CA ALA A 22 14.74 -28.37 -54.82
C ALA A 22 14.40 -27.32 -53.76
N LEU A 23 15.14 -27.34 -52.64
CA LEU A 23 15.32 -26.22 -51.72
C LEU A 23 16.36 -26.69 -50.69
N THR A 24 17.62 -26.71 -51.13
CA THR A 24 18.73 -26.56 -50.19
C THR A 24 18.51 -25.23 -49.47
N PRO A 25 18.32 -25.18 -48.14
CA PRO A 25 18.47 -23.93 -47.44
C PRO A 25 19.95 -23.59 -47.57
N CYS A 26 20.25 -22.55 -48.36
CA CYS A 26 21.50 -21.83 -48.28
C CYS A 26 21.64 -21.38 -46.83
N ARG A 27 22.29 -22.21 -46.02
CA ARG A 27 22.74 -21.85 -44.69
C ARG A 27 23.91 -20.91 -44.93
N ALA A 28 23.60 -19.66 -45.26
CA ALA A 28 24.56 -18.57 -45.22
C ALA A 28 24.95 -18.44 -43.74
N ALA A 29 26.00 -19.15 -43.36
CA ALA A 29 26.76 -18.78 -42.18
C ALA A 29 27.27 -17.36 -42.47
N PRO A 30 26.96 -16.35 -41.64
CA PRO A 30 27.72 -15.12 -41.72
C PRO A 30 29.16 -15.52 -41.38
N SER A 31 30.03 -15.49 -42.39
CA SER A 31 31.46 -15.59 -42.21
C SER A 31 31.90 -14.33 -41.46
N ILE A 32 31.87 -14.40 -40.14
CA ILE A 32 32.62 -13.45 -39.33
C ILE A 32 34.05 -13.94 -39.42
N GLN A 33 34.83 -13.34 -40.32
CA GLN A 33 36.27 -13.46 -40.29
C GLN A 33 36.74 -12.83 -38.98
N HIS A 34 37.10 -13.66 -38.00
CA HIS A 34 38.03 -13.24 -36.96
C HIS A 34 39.43 -13.70 -37.37
N PRO A 35 40.44 -12.82 -37.39
CA PRO A 35 41.81 -13.27 -37.52
C PRO A 35 42.17 -14.05 -36.25
N VAL A 36 42.67 -15.27 -36.46
CA VAL A 36 43.19 -16.13 -35.41
C VAL A 36 44.46 -15.49 -34.86
N TRP A 37 44.40 -15.02 -33.62
CA TRP A 37 45.55 -15.10 -32.73
C TRP A 37 45.11 -15.26 -31.28
N CYS A 38 45.81 -16.17 -30.59
CA CYS A 38 45.81 -16.40 -29.15
C CYS A 38 44.71 -17.33 -28.59
N THR A 39 45.13 -18.57 -28.37
CA THR A 39 44.81 -19.43 -27.23
C THR A 39 44.31 -18.66 -26.01
N HIS A 40 43.00 -18.67 -25.79
CA HIS A 40 42.34 -18.84 -24.49
C HIS A 40 40.85 -19.05 -24.75
N SER A 41 40.30 -20.15 -24.25
CA SER A 41 38.85 -20.33 -24.13
C SER A 41 38.33 -19.30 -23.13
N VAL A 42 38.05 -18.09 -23.60
CA VAL A 42 37.33 -17.08 -22.83
C VAL A 42 35.88 -17.19 -23.25
N ASN A 43 35.18 -18.12 -22.61
CA ASN A 43 33.74 -18.30 -22.74
C ASN A 43 33.02 -17.14 -22.01
N GLU A 44 33.35 -15.89 -22.36
CA GLU A 44 32.69 -14.71 -21.84
C GLU A 44 31.45 -14.42 -22.67
N ARG A 45 30.32 -14.26 -21.98
CA ARG A 45 29.05 -13.86 -22.61
C ARG A 45 29.24 -12.50 -23.29
N GLN A 46 29.47 -12.50 -24.62
CA GLN A 46 29.70 -11.32 -25.45
C GLN A 46 28.66 -10.20 -25.23
N TYR A 47 27.42 -10.57 -24.90
CA TYR A 47 26.34 -9.62 -24.59
C TYR A 47 26.65 -8.67 -23.42
N LYS A 48 27.48 -9.07 -22.44
CA LYS A 48 27.84 -8.20 -21.30
C LYS A 48 28.73 -7.02 -21.70
N GLY A 49 29.44 -7.12 -22.82
CA GLY A 49 30.26 -6.04 -23.37
C GLY A 49 29.54 -5.15 -24.39
N MET A 50 28.27 -5.43 -24.72
CA MET A 50 27.49 -4.63 -25.67
C MET A 50 26.94 -3.35 -25.02
N PRO A 51 26.77 -2.25 -25.79
CA PRO A 51 26.19 -1.00 -25.27
C PRO A 51 24.73 -1.15 -24.83
N THR A 52 24.03 -2.20 -25.29
CA THR A 52 22.65 -2.50 -24.93
C THR A 52 22.52 -3.37 -23.67
N HIS A 53 23.64 -3.73 -23.02
CA HIS A 53 23.63 -4.53 -21.81
C HIS A 53 22.90 -3.80 -20.67
N GLY A 54 21.90 -4.45 -20.08
CA GLY A 54 21.17 -3.91 -18.93
C GLY A 54 19.98 -3.01 -19.26
N ILE A 55 19.62 -2.83 -20.55
CA ILE A 55 18.43 -2.09 -20.97
C ILE A 55 17.13 -2.62 -20.31
N GLY A 56 17.05 -3.93 -20.09
CA GLY A 56 15.92 -4.59 -19.43
C GLY A 56 15.99 -4.65 -17.90
N ARG A 57 16.99 -4.02 -17.28
CA ARG A 57 17.09 -4.00 -15.82
C ARG A 57 16.05 -2.99 -15.31
N TRP A 58 14.99 -3.47 -14.67
CA TRP A 58 13.92 -2.60 -14.13
C TRP A 58 13.90 -2.56 -12.60
N LYS A 59 14.56 -3.52 -11.92
CA LYS A 59 14.51 -3.67 -10.46
C LYS A 59 15.01 -2.45 -9.68
N TYR A 60 15.84 -1.59 -10.27
CA TYR A 60 16.32 -0.36 -9.63
C TYR A 60 15.29 0.78 -9.70
N LEU A 61 14.31 0.72 -10.60
CA LEU A 61 13.21 1.67 -10.68
C LEU A 61 12.21 1.48 -9.53
N LEU A 62 12.19 0.30 -8.94
CA LEU A 62 11.35 0.00 -7.80
C LEU A 62 12.08 0.27 -6.48
N PRO A 63 11.36 0.76 -5.46
CA PRO A 63 11.88 0.84 -4.11
C PRO A 63 12.34 -0.54 -3.63
N LYS A 64 13.52 -0.60 -3.00
CA LYS A 64 14.06 -1.84 -2.45
C LYS A 64 13.19 -2.30 -1.28
N GLN A 65 12.39 -3.34 -1.49
CA GLN A 65 11.54 -3.91 -0.43
C GLN A 65 12.41 -4.71 0.55
N ALA A 66 12.22 -4.47 1.85
CA ALA A 66 12.80 -5.33 2.87
C ALA A 66 12.25 -6.77 2.72
N PRO A 67 13.05 -7.81 2.99
CA PRO A 67 12.57 -9.18 2.91
C PRO A 67 11.34 -9.36 3.81
N ARG A 68 10.28 -9.96 3.26
CA ARG A 68 9.03 -10.23 3.99
C ARG A 68 9.33 -11.15 5.16
N LYS A 69 9.59 -10.59 6.34
CA LYS A 69 9.69 -11.39 7.57
C LYS A 69 8.32 -12.06 7.80
N LYS A 70 8.34 -13.33 8.21
CA LYS A 70 7.18 -14.14 8.66
C LYS A 70 6.27 -13.23 9.48
N LYS A 71 4.94 -13.21 9.23
CA LYS A 71 3.91 -12.30 9.83
C LYS A 71 4.23 -11.96 11.30
N ASP A 72 5.12 -11.01 11.48
CA ASP A 72 5.68 -10.63 12.78
C ASP A 72 4.84 -9.46 13.27
N LYS A 73 4.67 -9.37 14.59
CA LYS A 73 3.96 -8.29 15.30
C LYS A 73 4.07 -6.96 14.56
N HIS A 74 2.96 -6.25 14.37
CA HIS A 74 2.92 -4.93 13.74
C HIS A 74 3.93 -4.02 14.44
N ARG A 75 5.08 -3.80 13.79
CA ARG A 75 6.19 -3.04 14.39
C ARG A 75 5.90 -1.58 14.20
N MET A 76 6.19 -0.81 15.23
CA MET A 76 6.10 0.64 15.19
C MET A 76 7.00 1.18 14.07
N LYS A 77 6.42 1.99 13.18
CA LYS A 77 7.19 2.75 12.19
C LYS A 77 7.88 3.91 12.92
N ARG A 78 9.07 4.28 12.46
CA ARG A 78 9.80 5.44 13.00
C ARG A 78 8.93 6.69 12.89
N ILE A 79 8.68 7.36 14.02
CA ILE A 79 8.03 8.67 14.05
C ILE A 79 9.00 9.70 13.47
N MET A 80 8.53 10.54 12.55
CA MET A 80 9.32 11.65 12.03
C MET A 80 9.13 12.86 12.96
N SER A 81 10.23 13.38 13.48
CA SER A 81 10.24 14.62 14.28
C SER A 81 10.02 15.84 13.37
N ALA A 82 9.51 16.92 13.96
CA ALA A 82 9.37 18.19 13.27
C ALA A 82 10.73 18.73 12.80
N THR A 83 10.72 19.39 11.65
CA THR A 83 11.85 20.15 11.08
C THR A 83 11.39 21.61 10.93
N ASP A 84 12.32 22.56 10.83
CA ASP A 84 12.01 23.99 10.67
C ASP A 84 11.01 24.28 9.52
N THR A 85 11.14 23.56 8.41
CA THR A 85 10.27 23.74 7.23
C THR A 85 9.03 22.84 7.22
N ALA A 86 8.97 21.79 8.04
CA ALA A 86 7.92 20.77 7.94
C ALA A 86 7.54 20.17 9.28
N TYR A 87 6.24 20.02 9.49
CA TYR A 87 5.70 19.27 10.60
C TYR A 87 6.05 17.78 10.47
N GLY A 88 6.20 17.14 11.62
CA GLY A 88 6.47 15.71 11.75
C GLY A 88 5.27 14.85 11.36
N THR A 89 5.21 13.66 11.94
CA THR A 89 4.08 12.76 11.75
C THR A 89 2.85 13.28 12.51
N LEU A 90 1.80 13.63 11.79
CA LEU A 90 0.56 14.18 12.35
C LEU A 90 -0.58 13.15 12.27
N ASN A 91 -1.43 13.14 13.28
CA ASN A 91 -2.66 12.37 13.34
C ASN A 91 -3.86 13.31 13.20
N VAL A 92 -4.63 13.13 12.14
CA VAL A 92 -5.92 13.80 11.96
C VAL A 92 -6.99 12.87 12.51
N ASN A 93 -7.52 13.23 13.67
CA ASN A 93 -8.54 12.47 14.39
C ASN A 93 -9.92 13.02 14.02
N VAL A 94 -10.79 12.11 13.62
CA VAL A 94 -12.19 12.37 13.29
C VAL A 94 -13.04 11.55 14.25
N SER A 95 -13.86 12.22 15.05
CA SER A 95 -14.78 11.57 15.99
C SER A 95 -16.21 12.04 15.79
N GLY A 96 -17.17 11.14 15.96
CA GLY A 96 -18.60 11.47 15.84
C GLY A 96 -19.48 10.33 16.31
N TYR A 97 -20.76 10.60 16.49
CA TYR A 97 -21.74 9.59 16.93
C TYR A 97 -22.25 8.73 15.77
N ASP A 98 -22.41 9.32 14.58
CA ASP A 98 -22.75 8.58 13.37
C ASP A 98 -21.49 8.00 12.73
N MET A 99 -21.47 6.68 12.57
CA MET A 99 -20.39 5.97 11.93
C MET A 99 -20.22 6.37 10.45
N THR A 100 -21.32 6.56 9.73
CA THR A 100 -21.31 6.76 8.27
C THR A 100 -20.67 8.10 7.89
N VAL A 101 -21.03 9.17 8.61
CA VAL A 101 -20.48 10.51 8.41
C VAL A 101 -18.97 10.52 8.72
N VAL A 102 -18.56 9.90 9.82
CA VAL A 102 -17.14 9.81 10.22
C VAL A 102 -16.32 9.04 9.19
N GLU A 103 -16.83 7.92 8.66
CA GLU A 103 -16.16 7.17 7.60
C GLU A 103 -16.05 7.95 6.29
N HIS A 104 -17.15 8.58 5.88
CA HIS A 104 -17.18 9.37 4.66
C HIS A 104 -16.22 10.56 4.73
N TYR A 105 -16.16 11.24 5.87
CA TYR A 105 -15.24 12.35 6.08
C TYR A 105 -13.78 11.88 6.13
N SER A 106 -13.48 10.76 6.79
CA SER A 106 -12.13 10.14 6.75
C SER A 106 -11.71 9.78 5.32
N LYS A 107 -12.62 9.25 4.50
CA LYS A 107 -12.39 8.98 3.07
C LYS A 107 -12.12 10.26 2.29
N TYR A 108 -12.89 11.32 2.55
CA TYR A 108 -12.69 12.64 1.95
C TYR A 108 -11.28 13.18 2.26
N ILE A 109 -10.87 13.18 3.53
CA ILE A 109 -9.54 13.62 3.97
C ILE A 109 -8.45 12.81 3.27
N HIS A 110 -8.59 11.48 3.22
CA HIS A 110 -7.61 10.62 2.57
C HIS A 110 -7.45 10.96 1.08
N ASN A 111 -8.56 11.14 0.36
CA ASN A 111 -8.54 11.52 -1.05
C ASN A 111 -7.99 12.93 -1.26
N PHE A 112 -8.29 13.86 -0.35
CA PHE A 112 -7.79 15.21 -0.39
C PHE A 112 -6.27 15.24 -0.23
N CYS A 113 -5.71 14.49 0.72
CA CYS A 113 -4.26 14.34 0.88
C CYS A 113 -3.60 13.77 -0.39
N ASN A 114 -4.22 12.75 -1.02
CA ASN A 114 -3.70 12.17 -2.26
C ASN A 114 -3.69 13.19 -3.41
N ARG A 115 -4.69 14.08 -3.49
CA ARG A 115 -4.77 15.14 -4.50
C ARG A 115 -3.74 16.26 -4.26
N LEU A 116 -3.48 16.59 -2.99
CA LEU A 116 -2.45 17.57 -2.61
C LEU A 116 -1.02 17.02 -2.67
N GLY A 117 -0.85 15.72 -2.94
CA GLY A 117 0.47 15.07 -2.91
C GLY A 117 1.04 14.88 -1.50
N ILE A 118 0.20 14.98 -0.47
CA ILE A 118 0.60 14.72 0.92
C ILE A 118 0.62 13.21 1.15
N LYS A 119 1.77 12.68 1.57
CA LYS A 119 1.93 11.26 1.81
C LYS A 119 1.21 10.83 3.10
N VAL A 120 0.16 10.02 2.93
CA VAL A 120 -0.54 9.37 4.04
C VAL A 120 0.23 8.11 4.45
N ALA A 121 0.61 8.03 5.73
CA ALA A 121 1.38 6.92 6.28
C ALA A 121 0.51 5.68 6.54
N ASP A 122 -0.64 5.89 7.20
CA ASP A 122 -1.65 4.87 7.50
C ASP A 122 -3.02 5.56 7.72
N SER A 123 -4.11 4.83 7.50
CA SER A 123 -5.47 5.27 7.83
C SER A 123 -6.18 4.13 8.54
N TYR A 124 -6.64 4.36 9.77
CA TYR A 124 -7.17 3.30 10.63
C TYR A 124 -8.32 3.77 11.51
N ALA A 125 -9.03 2.82 12.10
CA ALA A 125 -10.11 3.05 13.05
C ALA A 125 -9.63 2.76 14.48
N LEU A 126 -10.12 3.56 15.43
CA LEU A 126 -9.95 3.29 16.85
C LEU A 126 -11.17 2.53 17.39
N PRO A 127 -11.01 1.76 18.49
CA PRO A 127 -12.13 1.07 19.11
C PRO A 127 -13.21 2.08 19.54
N ARG A 128 -14.47 1.73 19.30
CA ARG A 128 -15.60 2.59 19.66
C ARG A 128 -15.67 2.78 21.17
N LYS A 129 -16.10 3.97 21.60
CA LYS A 129 -16.42 4.25 23.02
C LYS A 129 -17.93 4.28 23.16
N SER A 130 -18.49 3.51 24.10
CA SER A 130 -19.90 3.64 24.48
C SER A 130 -20.01 4.41 25.78
N THR A 131 -20.82 5.46 25.77
CA THR A 131 -21.11 6.29 26.93
C THR A 131 -22.59 6.16 27.25
N GLU A 132 -22.90 5.74 28.46
CA GLU A 132 -24.28 5.69 28.96
C GLU A 132 -24.63 7.07 29.51
N VAL A 133 -25.69 7.67 28.97
CA VAL A 133 -26.19 8.95 29.42
C VAL A 133 -27.25 8.68 30.48
N MET A 134 -26.96 9.11 31.71
CA MET A 134 -27.86 8.97 32.84
C MET A 134 -28.57 10.30 33.09
N VAL A 135 -29.90 10.26 33.15
CA VAL A 135 -30.75 11.41 33.42
C VAL A 135 -31.32 11.29 34.84
N MET A 136 -31.29 12.39 35.58
CA MET A 136 -31.86 12.48 36.92
C MET A 136 -33.38 12.70 36.83
N GLN A 137 -34.12 12.06 37.72
CA GLN A 137 -35.58 12.20 37.78
C GLN A 137 -35.99 13.62 38.20
N GLU A 138 -37.05 14.16 37.59
CA GLU A 138 -37.54 15.53 37.87
C GLU A 138 -37.93 15.74 39.35
N GLN A 139 -38.43 14.70 40.01
CA GLN A 139 -38.79 14.70 41.43
C GLN A 139 -38.09 13.56 42.19
N GLY A 140 -36.75 13.55 42.18
CA GLY A 140 -35.96 12.65 43.03
C GLY A 140 -34.47 12.62 42.71
N THR A 141 -33.65 12.06 43.61
CA THR A 141 -32.19 11.95 43.46
C THR A 141 -31.74 10.75 42.64
N LYS A 142 -32.67 9.90 42.19
CA LYS A 142 -32.34 8.68 41.45
C LYS A 142 -32.10 8.99 39.98
N THR A 143 -31.01 8.46 39.45
CA THR A 143 -30.64 8.55 38.03
C THR A 143 -31.03 7.27 37.28
N TYR A 144 -31.50 7.42 36.05
CA TYR A 144 -31.82 6.30 35.15
C TYR A 144 -31.08 6.46 33.83
N VAL A 145 -30.80 5.34 33.15
CA VAL A 145 -30.16 5.35 31.83
C VAL A 145 -31.20 5.73 30.79
N ASP A 146 -30.94 6.82 30.08
CA ASP A 146 -31.79 7.33 29.01
C ASP A 146 -31.34 6.79 27.64
N ALA A 147 -30.05 6.96 27.33
CA ALA A 147 -29.50 6.56 26.05
C ALA A 147 -28.07 6.02 26.16
N VAL A 148 -27.69 5.16 25.20
CA VAL A 148 -26.31 4.68 25.04
C VAL A 148 -25.73 5.27 23.76
N LEU A 149 -24.87 6.27 23.91
CA LEU A 149 -24.21 6.93 22.80
C LEU A 149 -22.96 6.14 22.40
N LYS A 150 -22.79 5.90 21.09
CA LYS A 150 -21.62 5.22 20.54
C LYS A 150 -20.78 6.24 19.78
N THR A 151 -19.55 6.47 20.22
CA THR A 151 -18.61 7.37 19.56
C THR A 151 -17.66 6.56 18.69
N HIS A 152 -17.66 6.87 17.40
CA HIS A 152 -16.79 6.29 16.39
C HIS A 152 -15.60 7.22 16.16
N HIS A 153 -14.41 6.63 16.02
CA HIS A 153 -13.16 7.36 15.87
C HIS A 153 -12.38 6.82 14.66
N ARG A 154 -11.97 7.72 13.77
CA ARG A 154 -11.10 7.44 12.62
C ARG A 154 -9.88 8.33 12.69
N VAL A 155 -8.73 7.79 12.31
CA VAL A 155 -7.48 8.53 12.32
C VAL A 155 -6.79 8.38 10.96
N VAL A 156 -6.45 9.52 10.37
CA VAL A 156 -5.62 9.59 9.16
C VAL A 156 -4.24 10.09 9.56
N GLN A 157 -3.24 9.23 9.44
CA GLN A 157 -1.86 9.53 9.83
C GLN A 157 -1.09 10.05 8.63
N LEU A 158 -0.60 11.28 8.71
CA LEU A 158 0.20 11.95 7.69
C LEU A 158 1.70 11.77 8.03
N SER A 159 2.55 11.44 7.05
CA SER A 159 3.97 11.21 7.33
C SER A 159 4.73 12.50 7.66
N THR A 160 4.54 13.50 6.81
CA THR A 160 5.22 14.80 6.83
C THR A 160 4.32 15.81 6.15
N LEU A 161 4.19 17.00 6.73
CA LEU A 161 3.35 18.05 6.20
C LEU A 161 4.13 19.36 6.16
N ASN A 162 4.20 19.99 4.98
CA ASN A 162 4.95 21.23 4.78
C ASN A 162 4.30 22.38 5.57
N ALA A 163 5.08 23.18 6.29
CA ALA A 163 4.58 24.28 7.10
C ALA A 163 3.72 25.26 6.29
N ALA A 164 4.13 25.55 5.05
CA ALA A 164 3.39 26.45 4.16
C ALA A 164 2.03 25.90 3.71
N LEU A 165 1.87 24.57 3.60
CA LEU A 165 0.63 23.93 3.19
C LEU A 165 -0.33 23.66 4.36
N CYS A 166 0.17 23.67 5.59
CA CYS A 166 -0.60 23.45 6.80
C CYS A 166 -1.82 24.38 6.96
N PRO A 167 -1.69 25.71 6.86
CA PRO A 167 -2.84 26.59 7.03
C PRO A 167 -3.93 26.32 5.97
N VAL A 168 -3.53 26.14 4.71
CA VAL A 168 -4.46 25.82 3.62
C VAL A 168 -5.14 24.47 3.85
N PHE A 169 -4.39 23.48 4.32
CA PHE A 169 -4.92 22.17 4.65
C PHE A 169 -5.96 22.27 5.78
N MET A 170 -5.66 22.95 6.89
CA MET A 170 -6.58 23.13 8.00
C MET A 170 -7.83 23.91 7.60
N ASP A 171 -7.68 24.99 6.83
CA ASP A 171 -8.79 25.80 6.34
C ASP A 171 -9.77 24.98 5.51
N VAL A 172 -9.27 24.15 4.60
CA VAL A 172 -10.11 23.30 3.75
C VAL A 172 -10.80 22.22 4.59
N LEU A 173 -10.13 21.64 5.58
CA LEU A 173 -10.77 20.68 6.48
C LEU A 173 -11.89 21.33 7.29
N LEU A 174 -11.63 22.46 7.94
CA LEU A 174 -12.63 23.14 8.77
C LEU A 174 -13.84 23.61 7.95
N LYS A 175 -13.63 24.11 6.72
CA LYS A 175 -14.72 24.53 5.82
C LYS A 175 -15.60 23.37 5.35
N ASN A 176 -15.04 22.17 5.24
CA ASN A 176 -15.76 20.98 4.77
C ASN A 176 -16.14 20.03 5.92
N GLN A 177 -16.04 20.48 7.17
CA GLN A 177 -16.38 19.68 8.34
C GLN A 177 -17.90 19.46 8.40
N PRO A 178 -18.38 18.21 8.37
CA PRO A 178 -19.81 17.93 8.47
C PRO A 178 -20.32 18.11 9.91
N GLU A 179 -21.63 18.24 10.06
CA GLU A 179 -22.29 18.34 11.35
C GLU A 179 -22.09 17.07 12.21
N GLY A 180 -22.01 17.26 13.53
CA GLY A 180 -21.86 16.14 14.48
C GLY A 180 -20.50 15.42 14.43
N VAL A 181 -19.56 15.90 13.61
CA VAL A 181 -18.17 15.42 13.59
C VAL A 181 -17.27 16.43 14.28
N GLN A 182 -16.41 15.92 15.15
CA GLN A 182 -15.33 16.65 15.80
C GLN A 182 -14.01 16.28 15.13
N LEU A 183 -13.28 17.31 14.69
CA LEU A 183 -11.95 17.20 14.11
C LEU A 183 -10.91 17.63 15.15
N SER A 184 -9.85 16.85 15.32
CA SER A 184 -8.67 17.27 16.07
C SER A 184 -7.40 16.82 15.36
N VAL A 185 -6.37 17.67 15.36
CA VAL A 185 -5.07 17.35 14.79
C VAL A 185 -4.05 17.33 15.92
N THR A 186 -3.42 16.18 16.12
CA THR A 186 -2.41 15.98 17.16
C THR A 186 -1.13 15.43 16.57
N GLU A 187 -0.01 15.70 17.20
CA GLU A 187 1.25 15.05 16.84
C GLU A 187 1.19 13.57 17.20
N HIS A 188 1.81 12.71 16.39
CA HIS A 188 1.82 11.29 16.66
C HIS A 188 2.82 10.95 17.75
N THR A 189 2.32 10.40 18.86
CA THR A 189 3.14 9.93 19.97
C THR A 189 3.20 8.39 20.03
N GLU A 190 4.17 7.87 20.77
CA GLU A 190 4.25 6.42 21.05
C GLU A 190 3.04 5.92 21.84
N ALA A 191 2.49 6.75 22.72
CA ALA A 191 1.28 6.45 23.46
C ALA A 191 0.08 6.22 22.53
N ASP A 192 -0.08 7.04 21.47
CA ASP A 192 -1.16 6.86 20.48
C ASP A 192 -1.03 5.55 19.70
N PHE A 193 0.20 5.09 19.48
CA PHE A 193 0.44 3.79 18.86
C PHE A 193 0.07 2.65 19.82
N GLN A 194 0.51 2.74 21.09
CA GLN A 194 0.23 1.75 22.12
C GLN A 194 -1.27 1.65 22.46
N ALA A 195 -2.00 2.77 22.42
CA ALA A 195 -3.44 2.85 22.68
C ALA A 195 -4.29 2.00 21.71
N ARG A 196 -3.74 1.60 20.56
CA ARG A 196 -4.41 0.71 19.59
C ARG A 196 -4.38 -0.75 20.03
N PHE A 197 -3.50 -1.11 20.96
CA PHE A 197 -3.32 -2.48 21.43
C PHE A 197 -4.07 -2.74 22.73
N LYS A 198 -4.28 -4.02 23.04
CA LYS A 198 -4.86 -4.43 24.31
C LYS A 198 -3.87 -4.17 25.45
N ALA A 199 -4.39 -3.71 26.59
CA ALA A 199 -3.65 -3.60 27.83
C ALA A 199 -3.08 -4.97 28.26
N ARG A 200 -1.96 -4.95 28.99
CA ARG A 200 -1.28 -6.16 29.47
C ARG A 200 -1.12 -6.08 31.00
N PRO A 201 -2.17 -6.42 31.77
CA PRO A 201 -2.16 -6.25 33.22
C PRO A 201 -1.06 -7.07 33.90
N GLU A 202 -0.71 -8.24 33.37
CA GLU A 202 0.40 -9.06 33.91
C GLU A 202 1.75 -8.34 33.84
N LEU A 203 2.04 -7.67 32.72
CA LEU A 203 3.29 -6.95 32.52
C LEU A 203 3.31 -5.68 33.38
N GLU A 204 2.20 -4.96 33.45
CA GLU A 204 2.03 -3.80 34.34
C GLU A 204 2.21 -4.19 35.82
N GLY A 205 1.67 -5.34 36.23
CA GLY A 205 1.84 -5.88 37.58
C GLY A 205 3.30 -6.24 37.90
N LEU A 206 4.02 -6.84 36.95
CA LEU A 206 5.45 -7.14 37.11
C LEU A 206 6.30 -5.86 37.20
N ILE A 207 5.99 -4.83 36.39
CA ILE A 207 6.67 -3.52 36.50
C ILE A 207 6.40 -2.89 37.87
N ALA A 208 5.16 -2.96 38.35
CA ALA A 208 4.81 -2.42 39.66
C ALA A 208 5.57 -3.12 40.81
N GLN A 209 5.75 -4.44 40.73
CA GLN A 209 6.55 -5.20 41.70
C GLN A 209 8.05 -4.90 41.62
N MET A 210 8.58 -4.60 40.44
CA MET A 210 9.99 -4.26 40.26
C MET A 210 10.33 -2.83 40.74
N ASN A 211 9.34 -1.94 40.75
CA ASN A 211 9.49 -0.56 41.21
C ASN A 211 9.22 -0.38 42.72
N GLN A 212 8.85 -1.46 43.42
CA GLN A 212 8.78 -1.54 44.89
C GLN A 212 10.15 -1.92 45.46
#